data_AF-A0A2A6NRI8-F1
#
_entry.id   AF-A0A2A6NRI8-F1
#
_cell.length_a   1.000
_cell.length_b   1.000
_cell.length_c   1.000
_cell.angle_alpha   90.00
_cell.angle_beta   90.00
_cell.angle_gamma   90.00
#
_symmetry.space_group_name_H-M   'P 1'
#
loop_
_entity.id
_entity.type
_entity.pdbx_description
1 polymer ?
#
loop_
_entity_poly.entity_id
_entity_poly.type
_entity_poly.pdbx_seq_one_letter_code
_entity_poly.pdbx_strand_id
1 'polypeptide(L)'
;MTDASVDTPAADRPKTVPEIIKYAGGAAEIAKASDGAVTIEAVYKWPKIGIPDRHWGVIRGLCDVTAEELYAANVAARTPADAAAR
;
A
#
# COMPACT_ATOMS: atom_id res chain seq x y z
N MET A 1 0.15 31.32 5.03
CA MET A 1 0.62 29.99 5.45
C MET A 1 -0.62 29.09 5.45
N THR A 2 -1.07 28.70 4.26
CA THR A 2 -2.31 27.94 4.09
C THR A 2 -1.96 26.48 4.01
N ASP A 3 -2.35 25.78 5.06
CA ASP A 3 -2.36 24.33 5.21
C ASP A 3 -3.24 23.75 4.09
N ALA A 4 -2.60 23.26 3.02
CA ALA A 4 -3.28 22.52 1.97
C ALA A 4 -3.35 21.05 2.41
N SER A 5 -4.18 20.79 3.42
CA SER A 5 -4.62 19.46 3.76
C SER A 5 -5.45 18.95 2.58
N VAL A 6 -4.82 18.17 1.71
CA VAL A 6 -5.47 17.49 0.59
C VAL A 6 -6.34 16.39 1.18
N ASP A 7 -7.51 16.77 1.68
CA ASP A 7 -8.54 15.85 2.14
C ASP A 7 -9.16 15.21 0.88
N THR A 8 -8.44 14.24 0.31
CA THR A 8 -9.07 13.30 -0.62
C THR A 8 -10.10 12.54 0.21
N PRO A 9 -11.40 12.63 -0.15
CA PRO A 9 -12.46 12.03 0.65
C PRO A 9 -12.18 10.53 0.82
N ALA A 10 -12.29 10.05 2.07
CA ALA A 10 -11.97 8.67 2.46
C ALA A 10 -12.68 7.58 1.62
N ALA A 11 -13.71 7.94 0.86
CA ALA A 11 -14.46 7.05 -0.01
C ALA A 11 -13.65 6.48 -1.19
N ASP A 12 -12.69 7.23 -1.74
CA ASP A 12 -11.91 6.83 -2.93
C ASP A 12 -10.51 6.30 -2.61
N ARG A 13 -10.17 6.14 -1.33
CA ARG A 13 -8.86 5.67 -0.89
C ARG A 13 -8.69 4.16 -1.12
N PRO A 14 -7.47 3.70 -1.47
CA PRO A 14 -7.21 2.29 -1.73
C PRO A 14 -7.39 1.45 -0.46
N LYS A 15 -8.10 0.32 -0.56
CA LYS A 15 -8.47 -0.54 0.58
C LYS A 15 -7.67 -1.85 0.61
N THR A 16 -7.13 -2.26 -0.53
CA THR A 16 -6.39 -3.50 -0.68
C THR A 16 -4.94 -3.24 -1.08
N VAL A 17 -4.05 -4.20 -0.82
CA VAL A 17 -2.63 -4.08 -1.22
C VAL A 17 -2.46 -3.84 -2.73
N PRO A 18 -3.17 -4.53 -3.65
CA PRO A 18 -3.12 -4.22 -5.08
C PRO A 18 -3.53 -2.78 -5.43
N GLU A 19 -4.58 -2.26 -4.77
CA GLU A 19 -5.04 -0.89 -4.99
C GLU A 19 -4.01 0.11 -4.47
N ILE A 20 -3.42 -0.12 -3.30
CA ILE A 20 -2.35 0.71 -2.74
C ILE A 20 -1.16 0.76 -3.71
N ILE A 21 -0.74 -0.40 -4.23
CA ILE A 21 0.35 -0.47 -5.21
C ILE A 21 0.01 0.35 -6.46
N LYS A 22 -1.21 0.19 -7.00
CA LYS A 22 -1.66 0.95 -8.17
C LYS A 22 -1.70 2.46 -7.88
N TYR A 23 -2.21 2.83 -6.72
CA TYR A 23 -2.37 4.22 -6.29
C TYR A 23 -1.03 4.91 -6.04
N ALA A 24 -0.01 4.16 -5.57
CA ALA A 24 1.37 4.61 -5.44
C ALA A 24 2.13 4.72 -6.79
N GLY A 25 1.45 4.56 -7.94
CA GLY A 25 2.07 4.61 -9.28
C GLY A 25 2.58 3.26 -9.80
N GLY A 26 2.33 2.16 -9.08
CA GLY A 26 2.69 0.81 -9.48
C GLY A 26 4.06 0.34 -8.96
N ALA A 27 4.36 -0.93 -9.23
CA ALA A 27 5.56 -1.60 -8.68
C ALA A 27 6.89 -0.96 -9.13
N ALA A 28 6.94 -0.39 -10.34
CA ALA A 28 8.13 0.28 -10.86
C ALA A 28 8.44 1.58 -10.10
N GLU A 29 7.44 2.42 -9.86
CA GLU A 29 7.63 3.67 -9.11
C GLU A 29 7.97 3.40 -7.64
N ILE A 30 7.37 2.39 -7.01
CA ILE A 30 7.72 1.96 -5.65
C ILE A 30 9.18 1.51 -5.56
N ALA A 31 9.62 0.65 -6.49
CA ALA A 31 11.00 0.17 -6.50
C ALA A 31 12.00 1.32 -6.70
N LYS A 32 11.69 2.24 -7.61
CA LYS A 32 12.48 3.45 -7.86
C LYS A 32 12.54 4.38 -6.64
N ALA A 33 11.40 4.65 -6.01
CA ALA A 33 11.31 5.51 -4.82
C ALA A 33 11.99 4.90 -3.58
N SER A 34 12.15 3.57 -3.57
CA SER A 34 12.86 2.86 -2.50
C SER A 34 14.38 2.95 -2.59
N ASP A 35 14.93 3.58 -3.65
CA ASP A 35 16.37 3.68 -3.91
C ASP A 35 17.08 2.31 -3.86
N GLY A 36 16.45 1.28 -4.43
CA GLY A 36 16.97 -0.08 -4.47
C GLY A 36 16.67 -0.94 -3.24
N ALA A 37 15.99 -0.41 -2.22
CA ALA A 37 15.60 -1.19 -1.03
C ALA A 37 14.55 -2.27 -1.32
N VAL A 38 13.76 -2.13 -2.39
CA VAL A 38 12.85 -3.18 -2.87
C VAL A 38 12.91 -3.32 -4.39
N THR A 39 12.88 -4.57 -4.87
CA THR A 39 12.77 -4.88 -6.30
C THR A 39 11.32 -4.91 -6.76
N ILE A 40 11.08 -4.66 -8.05
CA ILE A 40 9.75 -4.77 -8.67
C ILE A 40 9.11 -6.14 -8.39
N GLU A 41 9.90 -7.22 -8.50
CA GLU A 41 9.43 -8.58 -8.22
C GLU A 41 8.99 -8.79 -6.77
N ALA A 42 9.67 -8.16 -5.82
CA ALA A 42 9.26 -8.22 -4.42
C ALA A 42 7.92 -7.51 -4.20
N VAL A 43 7.69 -6.37 -4.86
CA VAL A 43 6.39 -5.65 -4.80
C VAL A 43 5.25 -6.50 -5.36
N TYR A 44 5.48 -7.25 -6.46
CA TYR A 44 4.47 -8.15 -7.02
C TYR A 44 4.05 -9.30 -6.08
N LYS A 45 4.83 -9.60 -5.03
CA LYS A 45 4.46 -10.60 -4.02
C LYS A 45 3.55 -10.04 -2.94
N TRP A 46 3.58 -8.73 -2.70
CA TRP A 46 2.83 -8.07 -1.62
C TRP A 46 1.32 -8.28 -1.65
N PRO A 47 0.63 -8.38 -2.81
CA PRO A 47 -0.78 -8.77 -2.84
C PRO A 47 -1.12 -10.05 -2.08
N LYS A 48 -0.16 -10.97 -1.91
CA LYS A 48 -0.35 -12.25 -1.21
C LYS A 48 0.17 -12.25 0.23
N ILE A 49 1.19 -11.44 0.54
CA ILE A 49 1.91 -11.49 1.83
C ILE A 49 1.75 -10.22 2.68
N GLY A 50 1.17 -9.17 2.09
CA GLY A 50 1.17 -7.81 2.62
C GLY A 50 2.44 -7.02 2.27
N ILE A 51 2.37 -5.71 2.50
CA ILE A 51 3.48 -4.76 2.38
C ILE A 51 4.30 -4.79 3.68
N PRO A 52 5.59 -5.13 3.65
CA PRO A 52 6.43 -5.10 4.85
C PRO A 52 6.57 -3.68 5.43
N ASP A 53 6.46 -3.54 6.75
CA ASP A 53 6.43 -2.26 7.48
C ASP A 53 7.60 -1.33 7.16
N ARG A 54 8.80 -1.88 6.92
CA ARG A 54 10.00 -1.13 6.49
C ARG A 54 9.80 -0.33 5.20
N HIS A 55 8.82 -0.69 4.37
CA HIS A 55 8.51 0.00 3.12
C HIS A 55 7.31 0.96 3.25
N TRP A 56 6.65 1.02 4.40
CA TRP A 56 5.49 1.90 4.58
C TRP A 56 5.85 3.37 4.43
N GLY A 57 7.04 3.79 4.88
CA GLY A 57 7.51 5.15 4.66
C GLY A 57 7.61 5.53 3.18
N VAL A 58 8.05 4.60 2.32
CA VAL A 58 8.12 4.80 0.86
C VAL A 58 6.71 4.93 0.29
N ILE A 59 5.79 4.05 0.68
CA ILE A 59 4.40 4.09 0.20
C ILE A 59 3.70 5.38 0.61
N ARG A 60 3.83 5.77 1.89
CA ARG A 60 3.27 7.03 2.41
C ARG A 60 3.86 8.28 1.75
N GLY A 61 5.08 8.20 1.23
CA GLY A 61 5.69 9.27 0.45
C GLY A 61 5.19 9.33 -1.00
N LEU A 62 4.70 8.22 -1.55
CA LEU A 62 4.18 8.12 -2.92
C LEU A 62 2.67 8.37 -3.00
N CYS A 63 1.93 7.94 -1.99
CA CYS A 63 0.51 8.18 -1.88
C CYS A 63 0.13 8.48 -0.43
N ASP A 64 -0.86 9.35 -0.25
CA ASP A 64 -1.33 9.82 1.06
C ASP A 64 -2.21 8.76 1.76
N VAL A 65 -1.61 7.61 2.04
CA VAL A 65 -2.21 6.54 2.85
C VAL A 65 -1.69 6.61 4.29
N THR A 66 -2.55 6.21 5.21
CA THR A 66 -2.26 6.13 6.63
C THR A 66 -1.63 4.78 6.99
N ALA A 67 -1.00 4.70 8.17
CA ALA A 67 -0.47 3.44 8.67
C ALA A 67 -1.59 2.43 8.97
N GLU A 68 -2.75 2.93 9.41
CA GLU A 68 -3.96 2.17 9.69
C GLU A 68 -4.53 1.53 8.42
N GLU A 69 -4.57 2.27 7.31
CA GLU A 69 -5.00 1.75 6.00
C GLU A 69 -4.04 0.68 5.47
N LEU A 70 -2.72 0.90 5.60
CA LEU A 70 -1.71 -0.11 5.24
C LEU A 70 -1.84 -1.38 6.08
N TYR A 71 -2.07 -1.23 7.38
CA TYR A 71 -2.33 -2.35 8.28
C TYR A 71 -3.60 -3.10 7.88
N ALA A 72 -4.71 -2.40 7.67
CA ALA A 72 -5.99 -3.00 7.27
C ALA A 72 -5.86 -3.77 5.95
N ALA A 73 -5.19 -3.19 4.95
CA ALA A 73 -4.91 -3.84 3.68
C ALA A 73 -4.03 -5.09 3.85
N ASN A 74 -3.02 -5.04 4.73
CA ASN A 74 -2.17 -6.20 5.03
C ASN A 74 -2.93 -7.32 5.73
N VAL A 75 -3.82 -6.99 6.66
CA VAL A 75 -4.72 -7.96 7.29
C VAL A 75 -5.56 -8.63 6.22
N ALA A 76 -6.23 -7.85 5.36
CA ALA A 76 -7.05 -8.39 4.27
C ALA A 76 -6.24 -9.26 3.28
N ALA A 77 -4.99 -8.91 2.98
CA ALA A 77 -4.13 -9.70 2.10
C ALA A 77 -3.70 -11.04 2.71
N ARG A 78 -3.58 -11.10 4.05
CA ARG A 78 -3.16 -12.30 4.79
C ARG A 78 -4.32 -13.17 5.24
N THR A 79 -5.53 -12.60 5.30
CA THR A 79 -6.75 -13.38 5.50
C THR A 79 -7.03 -14.10 4.18
N PRO A 80 -6.89 -15.44 4.11
CA PRO A 80 -7.34 -16.16 2.93
C PRO A 80 -8.84 -15.92 2.78
N ALA A 81 -9.30 -15.57 1.59
CA ALA A 81 -10.73 -15.43 1.29
C ALA A 81 -11.55 -16.70 1.64
N ASP A 82 -10.88 -17.83 1.85
CA ASP A 82 -11.43 -19.11 2.31
C ASP A 82 -11.62 -19.26 3.84
N ALA A 83 -11.22 -18.28 4.66
CA ALA A 83 -11.42 -18.38 6.12
C ALA A 83 -12.89 -18.14 6.55
N ALA A 84 -13.71 -17.55 5.68
CA ALA A 84 -15.13 -17.25 5.95
C ALA A 84 -16.10 -18.30 5.38
N ALA A 85 -15.58 -19.39 4.78
CA ALA A 85 -16.38 -20.47 4.17
C ALA A 85 -16.26 -21.83 4.89
N ARG A 86 -15.86 -21.83 6.17
CA ARG A 86 -15.80 -23.04 7.01
C ARG A 86 -16.61 -22.90 8.28
#